data_AF-A0A3P6TDZ8-F1
#
_entry.id   AF-A0A3P6TDZ8-F1
#
_cell.length_a   1.000
_cell.length_b   1.000
_cell.length_c   1.000
_cell.angle_alpha   90.00
_cell.angle_beta   90.00
_cell.angle_gamma   90.00
#
_symmetry.space_group_name_H-M   'P 1'
#
loop_
_entity.id
_entity.type
_entity.pdbx_description
1 polymer ?
#
loop_
_entity_poly.entity_id
_entity_poly.type
_entity_poly.pdbx_seq_one_letter_code
_entity_poly.pdbx_strand_id
1 'polypeptide(L)'
;MYYFSCYFSSSKVTGESIVVCTKEQLAPVKRLIQHKAVFARRCAVKRRRIKLIVEAICSALCSAQDELENLLRMLFFGCDTPLEDLLNKLIAAKLISSQKGCSAGELRGTQLGQAVFASSLPADIALQVYADLEKAMHSLALDTELH
;
A
#
# COMPACT_ATOMS: atom_id res chain seq x y z
N MET A 1 34.98 20.92 19.89
CA MET A 1 33.57 20.50 19.83
C MET A 1 32.69 21.73 19.95
N TYR A 2 31.62 21.83 19.17
CA TYR A 2 30.63 22.91 19.30
C TYR A 2 29.35 22.31 19.89
N TYR A 3 28.82 22.94 20.95
CA TYR A 3 27.58 22.52 21.60
C TYR A 3 26.42 23.39 21.12
N PHE A 4 25.32 22.77 20.70
CA PHE A 4 24.08 23.48 20.41
C PHE A 4 23.01 22.99 21.39
N SER A 5 22.56 23.88 22.26
CA SER A 5 21.54 23.59 23.28
C SER A 5 20.17 24.03 22.79
N CYS A 6 19.16 23.19 22.99
CA CYS A 6 17.76 23.51 22.71
C CYS A 6 16.93 23.35 23.98
N TYR A 7 16.20 24.41 24.30
CA TYR A 7 15.33 24.46 25.47
C TYR A 7 13.91 24.12 25.05
N PHE A 8 13.33 23.08 25.67
CA PHE A 8 11.91 22.77 25.55
C PHE A 8 11.22 23.21 26.84
N SER A 9 10.33 24.21 26.76
CA SER A 9 9.60 24.72 27.91
C SER A 9 8.16 24.23 27.88
N SER A 10 7.82 23.35 28.83
CA SER A 10 6.45 23.07 29.25
C SER A 10 6.37 23.33 30.75
N SER A 11 5.23 23.87 31.19
CA SER A 11 5.05 24.83 32.30
C SER A 11 5.43 24.42 33.73
N LYS A 12 6.26 23.38 33.97
CA LYS A 12 6.86 23.12 35.30
C LYS A 12 8.13 22.25 35.34
N VAL A 13 8.69 21.80 34.22
CA VAL A 13 9.96 21.02 34.19
C VAL A 13 10.76 21.41 32.95
N THR A 14 12.01 21.82 33.13
CA THR A 14 12.95 22.09 32.02
C THR A 14 13.69 20.81 31.66
N GLY A 15 13.46 20.31 30.45
CA GLY A 15 14.26 19.25 29.84
C GLY A 15 15.26 19.84 28.85
N GLU A 16 16.52 19.43 28.95
CA GLU A 16 17.58 19.79 28.01
C GLU A 16 17.89 18.61 27.08
N SER A 17 18.04 18.88 25.79
CA SER A 17 18.51 17.89 24.80
C SER A 17 19.72 18.48 24.07
N ILE A 18 20.83 17.75 24.08
CA ILE A 18 22.11 18.18 23.52
C ILE A 18 22.42 17.30 22.31
N VAL A 19 22.59 17.92 21.15
CA VAL A 19 23.04 17.24 19.94
C VAL A 19 24.52 17.56 19.71
N VAL A 20 25.37 16.55 19.76
CA VAL A 20 26.80 16.68 19.49
C VAL A 20 27.03 16.57 17.98
N CYS A 21 27.73 17.54 17.39
CA CYS A 21 28.03 17.56 15.95
C CYS A 21 29.39 18.20 15.64
N THR A 22 29.95 17.89 14.46
CA THR A 22 31.16 18.55 13.95
C THR A 22 30.84 19.92 13.34
N LYS A 23 31.86 20.73 13.03
CA LYS A 23 31.68 22.08 12.47
C LYS A 23 30.99 22.03 11.10
N GLU A 24 31.26 21.00 10.32
CA GLU A 24 30.68 20.75 8.99
C GLU A 24 29.20 20.36 9.10
N GLN A 25 28.81 19.71 10.20
CA GLN A 25 27.44 19.23 10.46
C GLN A 25 26.55 20.26 11.15
N LEU A 26 27.11 21.36 11.66
CA LEU A 26 26.38 22.36 12.42
C LEU A 26 25.20 22.96 11.63
N ALA A 27 25.41 23.30 10.36
CA ALA A 27 24.37 23.88 9.51
C ALA A 27 23.18 22.93 9.26
N PRO A 28 23.37 21.66 8.83
CA PRO A 28 22.26 20.72 8.69
C PRO A 28 21.58 20.38 10.02
N VAL A 29 22.31 20.23 11.13
CA VAL A 29 21.73 19.95 12.46
C VAL A 29 20.84 21.11 12.92
N LYS A 30 21.32 22.36 12.77
CA LYS A 30 20.52 23.55 13.08
C LYS A 30 19.24 23.60 12.26
N ARG A 31 19.30 23.24 10.97
CA ARG A 31 18.09 23.14 10.13
C ARG A 31 17.13 22.08 10.65
N LEU A 32 17.61 20.91 11.05
CA LEU A 32 16.78 19.81 11.54
C LEU A 32 16.06 20.16 12.85
N ILE A 33 16.77 20.78 13.79
CA ILE A 33 16.21 21.27 15.06
C ILE A 33 15.14 22.34 14.83
N GLN A 34 15.40 23.27 13.90
CA GLN A 34 14.48 24.37 13.60
C GLN A 34 13.28 23.92 12.74
N HIS A 35 13.41 22.81 12.02
CA HIS A 35 12.31 22.26 11.26
C HIS A 35 11.28 21.63 12.20
N LYS A 36 10.02 22.06 12.07
CA LYS A 36 8.91 21.31 12.65
C LYS A 36 8.88 19.93 12.00
N ALA A 37 8.57 18.91 12.80
CA ALA A 37 8.39 17.55 12.32
C ALA A 37 7.50 17.57 11.06
N VAL A 38 8.01 17.01 9.96
CA VAL A 38 7.21 16.82 8.76
C VAL A 38 6.26 15.67 9.06
N PHE A 39 5.05 16.01 9.48
CA PHE A 39 3.98 15.03 9.54
C PHE A 39 3.77 14.48 8.15
N ALA A 40 3.76 13.16 8.03
CA ALA A 40 3.53 12.49 6.77
C ALA A 40 2.24 13.06 6.13
N ARG A 41 2.39 13.74 4.98
CA ARG A 41 1.23 14.11 4.17
C ARG A 41 0.57 12.80 3.69
N ARG A 42 -0.75 12.84 3.43
CA ARG A 42 -1.47 11.70 2.84
C ARG A 42 -0.65 11.15 1.67
N CYS A 43 -0.02 10.01 1.87
CA CYS A 43 1.01 9.52 0.96
C CYS A 43 0.33 8.80 -0.21
N ALA A 44 0.66 9.17 -1.45
CA ALA A 44 0.08 8.57 -2.66
C ALA A 44 0.68 7.19 -2.98
N VAL A 45 0.70 6.26 -2.01
CA VAL A 45 1.28 4.94 -2.23
C VAL A 45 0.29 4.06 -3.01
N LYS A 46 0.35 4.16 -4.34
CA LYS A 46 -0.50 3.44 -5.30
C LYS A 46 -0.59 1.92 -5.03
N ARG A 47 0.54 1.28 -4.68
CA ARG A 47 0.61 -0.18 -4.46
C ARG A 47 -0.33 -0.70 -3.36
N ARG A 48 -0.59 0.10 -2.31
CA ARG A 48 -1.45 -0.33 -1.19
C ARG A 48 -2.93 -0.31 -1.53
N ARG A 49 -3.36 0.59 -2.41
CA ARG A 49 -4.77 0.74 -2.78
C ARG A 49 -5.26 -0.46 -3.59
N ILE A 50 -4.47 -0.94 -4.54
CA ILE A 50 -4.82 -2.12 -5.35
C ILE A 50 -4.95 -3.36 -4.45
N LYS A 51 -3.97 -3.59 -3.57
CA LYS A 51 -4.01 -4.70 -2.61
C LYS A 51 -5.26 -4.63 -1.73
N LEU A 52 -5.56 -3.47 -1.17
CA LEU A 52 -6.77 -3.27 -0.36
C LEU A 52 -8.06 -3.53 -1.15
N ILE A 53 -8.16 -3.06 -2.40
CA ILE A 53 -9.36 -3.29 -3.22
C ILE A 53 -9.57 -4.79 -3.45
N VAL A 54 -8.51 -5.51 -3.81
CA VAL A 54 -8.58 -6.97 -4.00
C VAL A 54 -8.95 -7.67 -2.70
N GLU A 55 -8.32 -7.30 -1.58
CA GLU A 55 -8.64 -7.85 -0.25
C GLU A 55 -10.10 -7.58 0.14
N ALA A 56 -10.59 -6.37 -0.04
CA ALA A 56 -11.96 -5.99 0.32
C ALA A 56 -13.01 -6.76 -0.49
N ILE A 57 -12.77 -6.96 -1.78
CA ILE A 57 -13.69 -7.71 -2.66
C ILE A 57 -13.59 -9.22 -2.39
N CYS A 58 -12.37 -9.77 -2.30
CA CYS A 58 -12.15 -11.21 -2.12
C CYS A 58 -12.56 -11.69 -0.72
N SER A 59 -12.44 -10.85 0.32
CA SER A 59 -12.96 -11.14 1.66
C SER A 59 -14.47 -10.93 1.80
N ALA A 60 -15.16 -10.49 0.73
CA ALA A 60 -16.57 -10.10 0.75
C ALA A 60 -16.90 -8.94 1.72
N LEU A 61 -15.91 -8.11 2.06
CA LEU A 61 -16.12 -6.88 2.83
C LEU A 61 -16.84 -5.81 2.00
N CYS A 62 -16.57 -5.76 0.70
CA CYS A 62 -17.27 -4.89 -0.24
C CYS A 62 -17.77 -5.71 -1.42
N SER A 63 -19.08 -5.67 -1.64
CA SER A 63 -19.78 -6.40 -2.70
C SER A 63 -20.27 -5.47 -3.82
N ALA A 64 -20.31 -4.16 -3.54
CA ALA A 64 -20.73 -3.13 -4.48
C ALA A 64 -19.68 -2.02 -4.61
N GLN A 65 -19.70 -1.31 -5.74
CA GLN A 65 -18.80 -0.18 -5.98
C GLN A 65 -18.98 0.92 -4.94
N ASP A 66 -20.22 1.23 -4.53
CA ASP A 66 -20.51 2.30 -3.56
C ASP A 66 -19.92 2.00 -2.17
N GLU A 67 -19.99 0.74 -1.72
CA GLU A 67 -19.37 0.30 -0.47
C GLU A 67 -17.85 0.47 -0.51
N LEU A 68 -17.27 0.09 -1.65
CA LEU A 68 -15.83 0.23 -1.88
C LEU A 68 -15.42 1.70 -1.92
N GLU A 69 -16.18 2.58 -2.56
CA GLU A 69 -15.92 4.03 -2.54
C GLU A 69 -15.97 4.60 -1.12
N ASN A 70 -16.96 4.19 -0.32
CA ASN A 70 -17.08 4.62 1.07
C ASN A 70 -15.90 4.15 1.90
N LEU A 71 -15.46 2.89 1.75
CA LEU A 71 -14.25 2.37 2.40
C LEU A 71 -13.02 3.20 2.02
N LEU A 72 -12.85 3.50 0.73
CA LEU A 72 -11.69 4.24 0.23
C LEU A 72 -11.67 5.71 0.72
N ARG A 73 -12.83 6.32 0.97
CA ARG A 73 -12.94 7.68 1.55
C ARG A 73 -12.45 7.74 3.00
N MET A 74 -12.54 6.63 3.74
CA MET A 74 -12.07 6.54 5.14
C MET A 74 -10.55 6.39 5.27
N LEU A 75 -9.85 6.12 4.16
CA LEU A 75 -8.41 5.91 4.20
C LEU A 75 -7.64 7.19 4.52
N PHE A 76 -6.54 7.01 5.24
CA PHE A 76 -5.55 8.07 5.43
C PHE A 76 -4.90 8.49 4.10
N PHE A 77 -4.90 7.63 3.08
CA PHE A 77 -4.23 7.87 1.80
C PHE A 77 -5.20 8.41 0.75
N GLY A 78 -4.80 9.47 0.06
CA GLY A 78 -5.49 9.98 -1.14
C GLY A 78 -5.07 9.21 -2.40
N CYS A 79 -5.89 9.26 -3.44
CA CYS A 79 -5.52 8.75 -4.75
C CYS A 79 -6.17 9.61 -5.84
N ASP A 80 -5.36 9.98 -6.84
CA ASP A 80 -5.82 10.73 -8.01
C ASP A 80 -6.41 9.82 -9.09
N THR A 81 -6.29 8.50 -8.94
CA THR A 81 -6.79 7.56 -9.94
C THR A 81 -8.27 7.27 -9.65
N PRO A 82 -9.16 7.46 -10.64
CA PRO A 82 -10.57 7.08 -10.52
C PRO A 82 -10.70 5.61 -10.12
N LEU A 83 -11.70 5.30 -9.29
CA LEU A 83 -11.95 3.92 -8.86
C LEU A 83 -12.27 3.02 -10.06
N GLU A 84 -13.07 3.53 -11.00
CA GLU A 84 -13.46 2.81 -12.22
C GLU A 84 -12.26 2.34 -13.04
N ASP A 85 -11.24 3.18 -13.22
CA ASP A 85 -10.01 2.81 -13.91
C ASP A 85 -9.26 1.67 -13.22
N LEU A 86 -9.27 1.66 -11.88
CA LEU A 86 -8.64 0.59 -11.10
C LEU A 86 -9.45 -0.71 -11.20
N LEU A 87 -10.78 -0.63 -11.13
CA LEU A 87 -11.66 -1.79 -11.31
C LEU A 87 -11.52 -2.38 -12.71
N ASN A 88 -11.51 -1.56 -13.74
CA ASN A 88 -11.31 -1.99 -15.12
C ASN A 88 -9.96 -2.72 -15.30
N LYS A 89 -8.89 -2.22 -14.68
CA LYS A 89 -7.58 -2.91 -14.68
C LYS A 89 -7.63 -4.25 -13.97
N LEU A 90 -8.30 -4.33 -12.83
CA LEU A 90 -8.43 -5.58 -12.06
C LEU A 90 -9.30 -6.62 -12.77
N ILE A 91 -10.36 -6.18 -13.46
CA ILE A 91 -11.21 -7.02 -14.31
C ILE A 91 -10.41 -7.52 -15.51
N ALA A 92 -9.65 -6.65 -16.18
CA ALA A 92 -8.78 -7.03 -17.30
C ALA A 92 -7.72 -8.05 -16.87
N ALA A 93 -7.19 -7.92 -15.64
CA ALA A 93 -6.27 -8.87 -15.04
C ALA A 93 -6.95 -10.15 -14.50
N LYS A 94 -8.27 -10.31 -14.69
CA LYS A 94 -9.08 -11.44 -14.20
C LYS A 94 -9.00 -11.66 -12.69
N LEU A 95 -8.71 -10.64 -11.89
CA LEU A 95 -8.65 -10.74 -10.43
C LEU A 95 -10.02 -10.56 -9.78
N ILE A 96 -10.87 -9.75 -10.40
CA ILE A 96 -12.25 -9.53 -9.97
C ILE A 96 -13.19 -9.66 -11.16
N SER A 97 -14.46 -9.94 -10.90
CA SER A 97 -15.56 -9.92 -11.85
C SER A 97 -16.60 -8.88 -11.43
N SER A 98 -17.25 -8.28 -12.42
CA SER A 98 -18.39 -7.37 -12.21
C SER A 98 -19.60 -7.92 -12.96
N GLN A 99 -20.69 -8.15 -12.25
CA GLN A 99 -21.94 -8.63 -12.86
C GLN A 99 -22.90 -7.46 -13.06
N LYS A 100 -23.07 -7.03 -14.32
CA LYS A 100 -24.06 -6.03 -14.73
C LYS A 100 -25.43 -6.72 -14.90
N GLY A 101 -26.15 -6.93 -13.80
CA GLY A 101 -27.47 -7.58 -13.85
C GLY A 101 -28.34 -7.41 -12.61
N CYS A 102 -27.73 -7.23 -11.44
CA CYS A 102 -28.43 -6.86 -10.19
C CYS A 102 -28.13 -5.41 -9.82
N SER A 103 -29.04 -4.81 -9.04
CA SER A 103 -29.32 -3.38 -8.82
C SER A 103 -28.20 -2.43 -8.34
N ALA A 104 -26.96 -2.88 -8.31
CA ALA A 104 -25.74 -2.07 -8.25
C ALA A 104 -24.62 -3.04 -8.65
N GLY A 105 -23.79 -2.73 -9.65
CA GLY A 105 -22.86 -3.69 -10.26
C GLY A 105 -22.08 -4.51 -9.22
N GLU A 106 -22.46 -5.79 -9.06
CA GLU A 106 -21.94 -6.65 -8.01
C GLU A 106 -20.49 -7.01 -8.33
N LEU A 107 -19.60 -6.78 -7.36
CA LEU A 107 -18.17 -7.08 -7.46
C LEU A 107 -17.87 -8.38 -6.72
N ARG A 108 -17.20 -9.31 -7.40
CA ARG A 108 -16.76 -10.56 -6.79
C ARG A 108 -15.30 -10.87 -7.12
N GLY A 109 -14.60 -11.50 -6.19
CA GLY A 109 -13.27 -12.05 -6.45
C GLY A 109 -13.36 -13.27 -7.37
N THR A 110 -12.49 -13.37 -8.37
CA THR A 110 -12.35 -14.60 -9.16
C THR A 110 -11.54 -15.65 -8.38
N GLN A 111 -11.42 -16.87 -8.91
CA GLN A 111 -10.52 -17.88 -8.31
C GLN A 111 -9.07 -17.38 -8.21
N LEU A 112 -8.58 -16.69 -9.24
CA LEU A 112 -7.26 -16.09 -9.23
C LEU A 112 -7.16 -14.97 -8.18
N GLY A 113 -8.16 -14.08 -8.11
CA GLY A 113 -8.21 -13.05 -7.08
C GLY A 113 -8.23 -13.62 -5.66
N GLN A 114 -8.99 -14.69 -5.43
CA GLN A 114 -9.02 -15.39 -4.14
C GLN A 114 -7.68 -16.03 -3.81
N ALA A 115 -6.98 -16.60 -4.80
CA ALA A 115 -5.62 -17.11 -4.61
C ALA A 115 -4.64 -15.98 -4.28
N VAL A 116 -4.72 -14.82 -4.95
CA VAL A 116 -3.90 -13.64 -4.63
C VAL A 116 -4.13 -13.19 -3.19
N PHE A 117 -5.40 -13.09 -2.78
CA PHE A 117 -5.80 -12.77 -1.42
C PHE A 117 -5.22 -13.77 -0.40
N ALA A 118 -5.44 -15.07 -0.61
CA ALA A 118 -4.97 -16.13 0.27
C ALA A 118 -3.43 -16.17 0.38
N SER A 119 -2.73 -15.86 -0.72
CA SER A 119 -1.27 -15.82 -0.77
C SER A 119 -0.68 -14.58 -0.10
N SER A 120 -1.50 -13.59 0.27
CA SER A 120 -1.09 -12.28 0.78
C SER A 120 -0.12 -11.51 -0.14
N LEU A 121 -0.02 -11.93 -1.41
CA LEU A 121 0.88 -11.34 -2.40
C LEU A 121 0.28 -10.05 -2.97
N PRO A 122 1.11 -9.06 -3.30
CA PRO A 122 0.70 -7.97 -4.17
C PRO A 122 0.20 -8.51 -5.52
N ALA A 123 -0.84 -7.90 -6.08
CA ALA A 123 -1.47 -8.35 -7.32
C ALA A 123 -0.50 -8.45 -8.51
N ASP A 124 0.43 -7.51 -8.65
CA ASP A 124 1.47 -7.52 -9.69
C ASP A 124 2.42 -8.72 -9.55
N ILE A 125 2.87 -8.99 -8.33
CA ILE A 125 3.74 -10.14 -8.03
C ILE A 125 2.99 -11.46 -8.22
N ALA A 126 1.74 -11.54 -7.75
CA ALA A 126 0.94 -12.76 -7.88
C ALA A 126 0.66 -13.12 -9.34
N LEU A 127 0.42 -12.13 -10.21
CA LEU A 127 0.24 -12.36 -11.65
C LEU A 127 1.53 -12.86 -12.31
N GLN A 128 2.69 -12.35 -11.90
CA GLN A 128 3.97 -12.83 -12.38
C GLN A 128 4.21 -14.28 -11.95
N VAL A 129 4.02 -14.58 -10.67
CA VAL A 129 4.15 -15.94 -10.13
C VAL A 129 3.18 -16.89 -10.84
N TYR A 130 1.93 -16.48 -11.07
CA TYR A 130 0.96 -17.29 -11.80
C TYR A 130 1.43 -17.61 -13.22
N ALA A 131 1.96 -16.62 -13.96
CA ALA A 131 2.47 -16.82 -15.30
C ALA A 131 3.73 -17.72 -15.33
N ASP A 132 4.60 -17.62 -14.33
CA ASP A 132 5.79 -18.44 -14.22
C ASP A 132 5.43 -19.90 -13.85
N LEU A 133 4.46 -20.10 -12.95
CA LEU A 133 3.92 -21.41 -12.62
C LEU A 133 3.21 -22.07 -13.81
N GLU A 134 2.40 -21.31 -14.56
CA GLU A 134 1.73 -21.82 -15.76
C GLU A 134 2.75 -22.32 -16.79
N LYS A 135 3.86 -21.59 -17.00
CA LYS A 135 4.96 -22.03 -17.86
C LYS A 135 5.67 -23.26 -17.30
N ALA A 136 6.01 -23.27 -16.02
CA ALA A 136 6.71 -24.37 -15.37
C ALA A 136 5.91 -25.68 -15.45
N MET A 137 4.57 -25.61 -15.33
CA MET A 137 3.67 -26.76 -15.48
C MET A 137 3.76 -27.41 -16.87
N HIS A 138 4.09 -26.65 -17.92
CA HIS A 138 4.24 -27.16 -19.28
C HIS A 138 5.64 -27.74 -19.58
N SER A 139 6.63 -27.49 -18.72
CA SER A 139 8.03 -27.91 -18.93
C SER A 139 8.68 -28.47 -17.67
N LEU A 140 7.90 -29.19 -16.85
CA LEU A 140 8.37 -29.70 -15.57
C LEU A 140 9.31 -30.90 -15.79
N ALA A 141 10.62 -30.69 -15.60
CA ALA A 141 11.60 -31.76 -15.60
C ALA A 141 11.60 -32.44 -14.22
N LEU A 142 10.92 -33.58 -14.11
CA LEU A 142 10.81 -34.39 -12.88
C LEU A 142 12.09 -35.16 -12.54
N ASP A 143 13.12 -35.08 -13.39
CA ASP A 143 14.36 -35.84 -13.25
C ASP A 143 15.24 -35.33 -12.09
N THR A 144 15.00 -34.10 -11.59
CA THR A 144 15.70 -33.53 -10.43
C THR A 144 14.77 -32.66 -9.58
N GLU A 145 14.95 -32.66 -8.26
CA GLU A 145 14.17 -31.82 -7.32
C GLU A 145 14.66 -30.35 -7.23
N LEU A 146 15.54 -29.92 -8.15
CA LEU A 146 16.17 -28.59 -8.09
C LEU A 146 15.32 -27.48 -8.75
N HIS A 147 14.28 -27.85 -9.51
CA HIS A 147 13.46 -26.94 -10.32
C HIS A 147 12.41 -26.16 -9.52
#